data_AF-A0A0M1JE12-F1
#
_entry.id   AF-A0A0M1JE12-F1
#
_cell.length_a   1.000
_cell.length_b   1.000
_cell.length_c   1.000
_cell.angle_alpha   90.00
_cell.angle_beta   90.00
_cell.angle_gamma   90.00
#
_symmetry.space_group_name_H-M   'P 1'
#
loop_
_entity.id
_entity.type
_entity.pdbx_description
1 polymer ?
#
loop_
_entity_poly.entity_id
_entity_poly.type
_entity_poly.pdbx_seq_one_letter_code
_entity_poly.pdbx_strand_id
1 'polypeptide(L)'
;MKISVIIATITILIFFGSSVVNAEQNPHLELKPYVSKLIADIDPATVAAELPSELLTDLPALNSLRMQLKAANKSSIAQDFFTALAARQDTDAVLLNLSLTFVDQIPGKNLLRKGYLSTMSQNVATKLTRRDPNHWIAWYIRGLNNLYWPAWFKKAKFARDYLQHAIDVRTSILAATPDHNDMYAFNYLALGDAYGMLGQLDLARKTWELGQLTYPYVDIFKPRLELPGTSIYAAVLAARDSDQPIDTNLTFTWQHHSQPYDITLTSGTLFGPGSLPDQPLNPGKLAKLHLSGALSGYIPAFNNGPELPNLPGEVLQAQVNPMAVVDGLLSDGTQANENIDVGFVSLLNHKFNLFLAAIQDGPHHGKINFFLDGNWNWTIWDDIGIDPGFAVGIVKINNFTFSTGPRIIPYSRQTEANYPAGVDRAGSLISNSSIVPGYLGDANFDGFLDGTFNAIGRFPYDSVILPGAPFAQTRIFNSKIPITPEQATLLTLANANNYLQLAINTETTQPELAANLRQIFSAQMLLVTKHLATSHLFPVEITQLIQKLNAKSDTADLCNIWKLLDDNAATYGLTSYKFNNQNMSSTCPQ
;
A
#
# COMPACT_ATOMS: atom_id res chain seq x y z
N MET A 1 31.41 -65.23 27.31
CA MET A 1 30.03 -64.68 27.30
C MET A 1 30.18 -63.21 27.63
N LYS A 2 29.96 -62.34 26.64
CA LYS A 2 30.44 -60.95 26.60
C LYS A 2 29.52 -60.00 27.37
N ILE A 3 30.11 -59.16 28.23
CA ILE A 3 29.49 -57.93 28.75
C ILE A 3 30.26 -56.79 28.11
N SER A 4 29.58 -56.01 27.26
CA SER A 4 30.13 -54.81 26.64
C SER A 4 29.33 -53.61 27.12
N VAL A 5 30.02 -52.76 27.88
CA VAL A 5 29.63 -51.41 28.29
C VAL A 5 29.74 -50.51 27.06
N ILE A 6 28.67 -49.80 26.69
CA ILE A 6 28.68 -48.76 25.66
C ILE A 6 28.64 -47.40 26.35
N ILE A 7 29.76 -46.67 26.21
CA ILE A 7 29.88 -45.25 26.49
C ILE A 7 29.30 -44.50 25.30
N ALA A 8 28.22 -43.74 25.50
CA ALA A 8 27.65 -42.86 24.48
C ALA A 8 28.28 -41.48 24.58
N THR A 9 29.08 -41.12 23.58
CA THR A 9 29.63 -39.78 23.37
C THR A 9 28.53 -38.88 22.81
N ILE A 10 28.18 -37.81 23.54
CA ILE A 10 27.29 -36.75 23.08
C ILE A 10 28.09 -35.80 22.20
N THR A 11 27.80 -35.79 20.90
CA THR A 11 28.27 -34.75 19.96
C THR A 11 27.20 -33.65 19.90
N ILE A 12 27.53 -32.48 20.44
CA ILE A 12 26.72 -31.26 20.34
C ILE A 12 26.89 -30.71 18.91
N LEU A 13 25.84 -30.78 18.09
CA LEU A 13 25.73 -30.02 16.84
C LEU A 13 25.17 -28.63 17.17
N ILE A 14 26.00 -27.60 17.03
CA ILE A 14 25.59 -26.20 17.05
C ILE A 14 25.06 -25.87 15.66
N PHE A 15 23.75 -25.71 15.50
CA PHE A 15 23.14 -25.12 14.32
C PHE A 15 23.31 -23.60 14.39
N PHE A 16 24.14 -23.03 13.51
CA PHE A 16 24.06 -21.62 13.16
C PHE A 16 22.86 -21.45 12.22
N GLY A 17 21.79 -20.80 12.72
CA GLY A 17 20.67 -20.36 11.89
C GLY A 17 21.11 -19.21 10.98
N SER A 18 21.45 -19.52 9.74
CA SER A 18 21.47 -18.53 8.66
C SER A 18 20.04 -18.31 8.17
N SER A 19 19.54 -17.09 8.33
CA SER A 19 18.29 -16.61 7.73
C SER A 19 18.38 -16.69 6.21
N VAL A 20 17.89 -17.80 5.64
CA VAL A 20 17.64 -17.91 4.20
C VAL A 20 16.39 -17.09 3.91
N VAL A 21 16.59 -15.91 3.33
CA VAL A 21 15.51 -15.10 2.76
C VAL A 21 14.93 -15.89 1.58
N ASN A 22 13.64 -16.25 1.65
CA ASN A 22 12.93 -16.92 0.57
C ASN A 22 13.01 -16.10 -0.72
N ALA A 23 13.76 -16.60 -1.71
CA ALA A 23 14.01 -15.97 -3.00
C ALA A 23 12.92 -16.26 -4.05
N GLU A 24 11.71 -16.66 -3.64
CA GLU A 24 10.85 -17.51 -4.47
C GLU A 24 9.73 -16.82 -5.27
N GLN A 25 9.64 -15.49 -5.31
CA GLN A 25 8.59 -14.83 -6.11
C GLN A 25 9.07 -13.57 -6.83
N ASN A 26 10.16 -13.67 -7.60
CA ASN A 26 10.48 -12.63 -8.56
C ASN A 26 10.76 -13.26 -9.94
N PRO A 27 9.91 -13.04 -10.96
CA PRO A 27 9.97 -13.72 -12.26
C PRO A 27 11.15 -13.31 -13.16
N HIS A 28 12.21 -12.73 -12.58
CA HIS A 28 13.40 -12.34 -13.33
C HIS A 28 14.20 -13.58 -13.78
N LEU A 29 14.90 -13.46 -14.91
CA LEU A 29 15.80 -14.49 -15.44
C LEU A 29 16.66 -15.10 -14.32
N GLU A 30 16.82 -16.43 -14.36
CA GLU A 30 17.51 -17.18 -13.33
C GLU A 30 19.00 -16.73 -13.20
N LEU A 31 19.33 -16.02 -12.12
CA LEU A 31 20.70 -15.54 -11.85
C LEU A 31 21.63 -16.63 -11.29
N LYS A 32 21.07 -17.76 -10.86
CA LYS A 32 21.81 -18.85 -10.19
C LYS A 32 23.04 -19.33 -10.99
N PRO A 33 22.99 -19.47 -12.33
CA PRO A 33 24.16 -19.86 -13.10
C PRO A 33 25.33 -18.88 -12.95
N TYR A 34 25.07 -17.57 -13.03
CA TYR A 34 26.11 -16.53 -12.93
C TYR A 34 26.70 -16.46 -11.52
N VAL A 35 25.84 -16.54 -10.49
CA VAL A 35 26.28 -16.58 -9.09
C VAL A 35 27.17 -17.80 -8.85
N SER A 36 26.77 -18.97 -9.34
CA SER A 36 27.54 -20.21 -9.19
C SER A 36 28.91 -20.11 -9.88
N LYS A 37 28.97 -19.55 -11.09
CA LYS A 37 30.22 -19.29 -11.81
C LYS A 37 31.16 -18.37 -11.03
N LEU A 38 30.65 -17.26 -10.48
CA LEU A 38 31.45 -16.31 -9.70
C LEU A 38 31.91 -16.90 -8.35
N ILE A 39 31.09 -17.72 -7.70
CA ILE A 39 31.49 -18.43 -6.47
C ILE A 39 32.60 -19.46 -6.76
N ALA A 40 32.54 -20.10 -7.92
CA ALA A 40 33.57 -21.02 -8.42
C ALA A 40 34.83 -20.31 -8.95
N ASP A 41 34.99 -19.01 -8.68
CA ASP A 41 36.15 -18.19 -9.05
C ASP A 41 36.43 -18.15 -10.56
N ILE A 42 35.39 -18.31 -11.40
CA ILE A 42 35.49 -18.00 -12.83
C ILE A 42 35.76 -16.50 -12.97
N ASP A 43 36.63 -16.15 -13.92
CA ASP A 43 37.02 -14.77 -14.21
C ASP A 43 35.78 -13.83 -14.32
N PRO A 44 35.69 -12.79 -13.47
CA PRO A 44 34.53 -11.90 -13.44
C PRO A 44 34.24 -11.21 -14.78
N ALA A 45 35.27 -10.89 -15.57
CA ALA A 45 35.08 -10.26 -16.87
C ALA A 45 34.42 -11.22 -17.88
N THR A 46 34.80 -12.50 -17.83
CA THR A 46 34.16 -13.57 -18.62
C THR A 46 32.68 -13.69 -18.26
N VAL A 47 32.34 -13.77 -16.97
CA VAL A 47 30.93 -13.87 -16.54
C VAL A 47 30.15 -12.58 -16.90
N ALA A 48 30.78 -11.41 -16.77
CA ALA A 48 30.19 -10.12 -17.14
C ALA A 48 29.88 -10.02 -18.65
N ALA A 49 30.68 -10.66 -19.50
CA ALA A 49 30.44 -10.71 -20.95
C ALA A 49 29.26 -11.63 -21.32
N GLU A 50 28.99 -12.67 -20.53
CA GLU A 50 27.89 -13.61 -20.76
C GLU A 50 26.53 -13.09 -20.27
N LEU A 51 26.50 -12.12 -19.35
CA LEU A 51 25.25 -11.64 -18.76
C LEU A 51 24.32 -11.01 -19.84
N PRO A 52 23.05 -11.42 -19.95
CA PRO A 52 22.09 -10.82 -20.88
C PRO A 52 21.97 -9.31 -20.69
N SER A 53 21.87 -8.56 -21.79
CA SER A 53 21.83 -7.09 -21.74
C SER A 53 20.59 -6.56 -21.01
N GLU A 54 19.49 -7.31 -21.01
CA GLU A 54 18.24 -7.00 -20.31
C GLU A 54 18.44 -6.93 -18.79
N LEU A 55 19.34 -7.77 -18.25
CA LEU A 55 19.66 -7.78 -16.83
C LEU A 55 20.55 -6.60 -16.41
N LEU A 56 21.16 -5.88 -17.35
CA LEU A 56 22.01 -4.73 -17.03
C LEU A 56 21.19 -3.54 -16.53
N THR A 57 19.91 -3.46 -16.87
CA THR A 57 18.98 -2.44 -16.35
C THR A 57 18.14 -2.92 -15.17
N ASP A 58 18.23 -4.21 -14.83
CA ASP A 58 17.43 -4.84 -13.78
C ASP A 58 18.09 -4.68 -12.41
N LEU A 59 17.77 -3.56 -11.73
CA LEU A 59 18.30 -3.26 -10.41
C LEU A 59 17.98 -4.36 -9.37
N PRO A 60 16.74 -4.89 -9.28
CA PRO A 60 16.44 -6.02 -8.39
C PRO A 60 17.33 -7.24 -8.60
N ALA A 61 17.50 -7.66 -9.85
CA ALA A 61 18.31 -8.80 -10.20
C ALA A 61 19.79 -8.59 -9.81
N LEU A 62 20.38 -7.46 -10.22
CA LEU A 62 21.80 -7.17 -9.94
C LEU A 62 22.08 -7.04 -8.44
N ASN A 63 21.17 -6.44 -7.68
CA ASN A 63 21.32 -6.38 -6.22
C ASN A 63 21.22 -7.77 -5.58
N SER A 64 20.28 -8.61 -6.02
CA SER A 64 20.20 -10.00 -5.53
C SER A 64 21.50 -10.76 -5.76
N LEU A 65 22.10 -10.65 -6.96
CA LEU A 65 23.40 -11.23 -7.27
C LEU A 65 24.49 -10.70 -6.33
N ARG A 66 24.60 -9.37 -6.15
CA ARG A 66 25.58 -8.76 -5.23
C ARG A 66 25.41 -9.27 -3.81
N MET A 67 24.18 -9.34 -3.31
CA MET A 67 23.89 -9.78 -1.95
C MET A 67 24.22 -11.26 -1.75
N GLN A 68 24.00 -12.12 -2.75
CA GLN A 68 24.42 -13.52 -2.72
C GLN A 68 25.95 -13.65 -2.67
N LEU A 69 26.69 -12.86 -3.45
CA LEU A 69 28.16 -12.85 -3.39
C LEU A 69 28.69 -12.31 -2.05
N LYS A 70 28.06 -11.27 -1.49
CA LYS A 70 28.39 -10.75 -0.16
C LYS A 70 28.18 -11.83 0.91
N ALA A 71 27.04 -12.53 0.89
CA ALA A 71 26.75 -13.63 1.81
C ALA A 71 27.75 -14.79 1.69
N ALA A 72 28.27 -15.04 0.49
CA ALA A 72 29.32 -16.03 0.23
C ALA A 72 30.75 -15.52 0.57
N ASN A 73 30.90 -14.34 1.19
CA ASN A 73 32.19 -13.68 1.45
C ASN A 73 33.04 -13.41 0.19
N LYS A 74 32.40 -13.22 -0.96
CA LYS A 74 33.05 -12.96 -2.26
C LYS A 74 32.95 -11.47 -2.68
N SER A 75 33.01 -10.52 -1.75
CA SER A 75 32.83 -9.09 -2.04
C SER A 75 33.88 -8.50 -3.00
N SER A 76 35.11 -9.02 -3.02
CA SER A 76 36.14 -8.60 -4.00
C SER A 76 35.76 -9.03 -5.42
N ILE A 77 35.28 -10.27 -5.58
CA ILE A 77 34.81 -10.80 -6.87
C ILE A 77 33.60 -10.01 -7.36
N ALA A 78 32.68 -9.67 -6.45
CA ALA A 78 31.57 -8.79 -6.78
C ALA A 78 32.05 -7.44 -7.32
N GLN A 79 33.04 -6.81 -6.68
CA GLN A 79 33.59 -5.54 -7.15
C GLN A 79 34.22 -5.65 -8.55
N ASP A 80 35.00 -6.70 -8.80
CA ASP A 80 35.65 -6.93 -10.10
C ASP A 80 34.60 -7.20 -11.19
N PHE A 81 33.58 -8.02 -10.88
CA PHE A 81 32.44 -8.29 -11.75
C PHE A 81 31.68 -7.01 -12.13
N PHE A 82 31.28 -6.21 -11.15
CA PHE A 82 30.54 -4.97 -11.40
C PHE A 82 31.40 -3.90 -12.09
N THR A 83 32.72 -3.93 -11.90
CA THR A 83 33.65 -3.07 -12.65
C THR A 83 33.69 -3.48 -14.12
N ALA A 84 33.74 -4.79 -14.42
CA ALA A 84 33.67 -5.30 -15.78
C ALA A 84 32.31 -5.01 -16.44
N LEU A 85 31.20 -5.16 -15.70
CA LEU A 85 29.88 -4.76 -16.18
C LEU A 85 29.82 -3.26 -16.51
N ALA A 86 30.33 -2.40 -15.64
CA ALA A 86 30.34 -0.96 -15.88
C ALA A 86 31.22 -0.56 -17.08
N ALA A 87 32.28 -1.32 -17.36
CA ALA A 87 33.11 -1.13 -18.56
C ALA A 87 32.39 -1.57 -19.84
N ARG A 88 31.54 -2.60 -19.75
CA ARG A 88 30.67 -3.05 -20.85
C ARG A 88 29.51 -2.08 -21.10
N GLN A 89 28.77 -1.72 -20.05
CA GLN A 89 27.65 -0.80 -20.09
C GLN A 89 27.39 -0.18 -18.71
N ASP A 90 27.43 1.15 -18.62
CA ASP A 90 27.34 1.90 -17.37
C ASP A 90 25.90 2.35 -17.03
N THR A 91 24.96 1.41 -17.03
CA THR A 91 23.57 1.66 -16.61
C THR A 91 23.49 2.10 -15.15
N ASP A 92 22.36 2.71 -14.75
CA ASP A 92 22.16 3.13 -13.36
C ASP A 92 22.19 1.94 -12.39
N ALA A 93 21.54 0.83 -12.75
CA ALA A 93 21.51 -0.40 -11.95
C ALA A 93 22.92 -0.99 -11.72
N VAL A 94 23.77 -0.98 -12.75
CA VAL A 94 25.17 -1.43 -12.66
C VAL A 94 25.99 -0.49 -11.78
N LEU A 95 25.89 0.83 -11.99
CA LEU A 95 26.65 1.82 -11.22
C LEU A 95 26.24 1.88 -9.75
N LEU A 96 24.95 1.74 -9.43
CA LEU A 96 24.47 1.65 -8.05
C LEU A 96 25.08 0.46 -7.33
N ASN A 97 25.01 -0.73 -7.94
CA ASN A 97 25.58 -1.94 -7.35
C ASN A 97 27.11 -1.86 -7.26
N LEU A 98 27.80 -1.35 -8.29
CA LEU A 98 29.25 -1.13 -8.24
C LEU A 98 29.63 -0.21 -7.06
N SER A 99 28.92 0.90 -6.88
CA SER A 99 29.16 1.80 -5.74
C SER A 99 29.06 1.07 -4.40
N LEU A 100 28.06 0.20 -4.25
CA LEU A 100 27.82 -0.56 -3.04
C LEU A 100 28.83 -1.68 -2.81
N THR A 101 29.39 -2.30 -3.86
CA THR A 101 30.47 -3.30 -3.67
C THR A 101 31.71 -2.73 -2.98
N PHE A 102 32.01 -1.44 -3.18
CA PHE A 102 33.07 -0.77 -2.45
C PHE A 102 32.70 -0.55 -0.98
N VAL A 103 31.44 -0.20 -0.69
CA VAL A 103 30.94 -0.04 0.68
C VAL A 103 30.95 -1.37 1.43
N ASP A 104 30.56 -2.47 0.77
CA ASP A 104 30.56 -3.83 1.34
C ASP A 104 31.93 -4.29 1.84
N GLN A 105 33.01 -3.72 1.30
CA GLN A 105 34.38 -4.07 1.66
C GLN A 105 34.99 -3.19 2.75
N ILE A 106 34.31 -2.14 3.22
CA ILE A 106 34.81 -1.23 4.26
C ILE A 106 35.06 -1.94 5.60
N PRO A 107 34.13 -2.80 6.09
CA PRO A 107 34.29 -3.43 7.41
C PRO A 107 35.58 -4.26 7.52
N GLY A 108 36.25 -4.16 8.68
CA GLY A 108 37.47 -4.92 8.99
C GLY A 108 38.72 -4.49 8.21
N LYS A 109 38.69 -3.39 7.45
CA LYS A 109 39.87 -2.85 6.76
C LYS A 109 40.59 -1.78 7.58
N ASN A 110 41.89 -1.60 7.34
CA ASN A 110 42.62 -0.48 7.93
C ASN A 110 42.12 0.86 7.39
N LEU A 111 42.42 1.93 8.12
CA LEU A 111 41.92 3.28 7.86
C LEU A 111 42.19 3.79 6.44
N LEU A 112 43.39 3.57 5.91
CA LEU A 112 43.77 4.00 4.56
C LEU A 112 42.92 3.29 3.50
N ARG A 113 42.71 1.97 3.67
CA ARG A 113 41.89 1.19 2.74
C ARG A 113 40.41 1.56 2.84
N LYS A 114 39.89 1.83 4.04
CA LYS A 114 38.54 2.40 4.23
C LYS A 114 38.38 3.73 3.49
N GLY A 115 39.37 4.62 3.60
CA GLY A 115 39.45 5.88 2.85
C GLY A 115 39.37 5.71 1.34
N TYR A 116 40.17 4.79 0.81
CA TYR A 116 40.17 4.48 -0.61
C TYR A 116 38.82 3.94 -1.08
N LEU A 117 38.28 2.90 -0.43
CA LEU A 117 37.01 2.27 -0.81
C LEU A 117 35.83 3.26 -0.73
N SER A 118 35.77 4.06 0.34
CA SER A 118 34.79 5.12 0.49
C SER A 118 34.86 6.12 -0.67
N THR A 119 36.07 6.56 -1.05
CA THR A 119 36.27 7.50 -2.16
C THR A 119 35.84 6.89 -3.50
N MET A 120 36.15 5.61 -3.74
CA MET A 120 35.73 4.92 -4.97
C MET A 120 34.21 4.82 -5.09
N SER A 121 33.52 4.43 -4.00
CA SER A 121 32.04 4.45 -3.96
C SER A 121 31.48 5.85 -4.24
N GLN A 122 32.02 6.91 -3.60
CA GLN A 122 31.59 8.29 -3.82
C GLN A 122 31.79 8.72 -5.29
N ASN A 123 32.89 8.34 -5.92
CA ASN A 123 33.16 8.65 -7.32
C ASN A 123 32.14 8.00 -8.25
N VAL A 124 31.78 6.73 -8.01
CA VAL A 124 30.74 6.03 -8.79
C VAL A 124 29.38 6.67 -8.58
N ALA A 125 28.97 6.91 -7.33
CA ALA A 125 27.70 7.57 -7.02
C ALA A 125 27.62 9.01 -7.56
N THR A 126 28.76 9.71 -7.63
CA THR A 126 28.83 11.06 -8.23
C THR A 126 28.48 11.02 -9.72
N LYS A 127 28.87 9.98 -10.45
CA LYS A 127 28.48 9.82 -11.87
C LYS A 127 26.96 9.77 -12.02
N LEU A 128 26.28 9.01 -11.18
CA LEU A 128 24.81 8.92 -11.15
C LEU A 128 24.18 10.29 -10.88
N THR A 129 24.61 10.98 -9.81
CA THR A 129 24.05 12.30 -9.47
C THR A 129 24.35 13.40 -10.50
N ARG A 130 25.35 13.21 -11.38
CA ARG A 130 25.62 14.11 -12.50
C ARG A 130 24.73 13.81 -13.70
N ARG A 131 24.45 12.52 -13.95
CA ARG A 131 23.54 12.06 -15.00
C ARG A 131 22.11 12.46 -14.67
N ASP A 132 21.71 12.26 -13.42
CA ASP A 132 20.42 12.65 -12.89
C ASP A 132 20.59 13.25 -11.48
N PRO A 133 20.52 14.59 -11.34
CA PRO A 133 20.53 15.26 -10.04
C PRO A 133 19.40 14.83 -9.11
N ASN A 134 18.31 14.26 -9.65
CA ASN A 134 17.17 13.74 -8.89
C ASN A 134 17.29 12.24 -8.58
N HIS A 135 18.48 11.65 -8.76
CA HIS A 135 18.70 10.24 -8.46
C HIS A 135 18.84 10.00 -6.95
N TRP A 136 17.71 9.91 -6.24
CA TRP A 136 17.67 9.85 -4.77
C TRP A 136 18.48 8.68 -4.17
N ILE A 137 18.51 7.49 -4.80
CA ILE A 137 19.29 6.34 -4.30
C ILE A 137 20.80 6.66 -4.30
N ALA A 138 21.28 7.36 -5.33
CA ALA A 138 22.69 7.75 -5.40
C ALA A 138 23.03 8.73 -4.27
N TRP A 139 22.17 9.70 -3.98
CA TRP A 139 22.31 10.60 -2.83
C TRP A 139 22.28 9.84 -1.49
N TYR A 140 21.37 8.89 -1.34
CA TYR A 140 21.30 8.02 -0.16
C TYR A 140 22.60 7.25 0.05
N ILE A 141 23.15 6.60 -0.98
CA ILE A 141 24.43 5.87 -0.92
C ILE A 141 25.57 6.81 -0.50
N ARG A 142 25.63 8.02 -1.06
CA ARG A 142 26.63 9.04 -0.68
C ARG A 142 26.48 9.44 0.79
N GLY A 143 25.25 9.57 1.25
CA GLY A 143 24.89 9.82 2.64
C GLY A 143 25.37 8.73 3.58
N LEU A 144 24.96 7.48 3.34
CA LEU A 144 25.37 6.31 4.12
C LEU A 144 26.88 6.17 4.17
N ASN A 145 27.57 6.26 3.04
CA ASN A 145 29.01 6.09 2.99
C ASN A 145 29.74 7.14 3.87
N ASN A 146 29.25 8.38 3.94
CA ASN A 146 29.79 9.37 4.89
C ASN A 146 29.39 9.13 6.34
N LEU A 147 28.23 8.52 6.59
CA LEU A 147 27.69 8.30 7.92
C LEU A 147 28.51 7.31 8.74
N TYR A 148 29.07 6.27 8.11
CA TYR A 148 29.85 5.24 8.82
C TYR A 148 31.27 5.66 9.21
N TRP A 149 31.72 6.86 8.82
CA TRP A 149 33.06 7.32 9.20
C TRP A 149 33.14 7.64 10.69
N PRO A 150 34.28 7.32 11.36
CA PRO A 150 34.49 7.73 12.74
C PRO A 150 34.24 9.23 12.95
N ALA A 151 33.57 9.58 14.06
CA ALA A 151 33.10 10.95 14.31
C ALA A 151 34.20 12.02 14.20
N TRP A 152 35.45 11.67 14.54
CA TRP A 152 36.60 12.58 14.48
C TRP A 152 36.99 13.00 13.04
N PHE A 153 36.53 12.30 12.00
CA PHE A 153 36.65 12.75 10.60
C PHE A 153 35.65 13.82 10.19
N LYS A 154 34.66 14.13 11.04
CA LYS A 154 33.64 15.17 10.81
C LYS A 154 32.85 14.98 9.50
N LYS A 155 32.70 13.73 9.05
CA LYS A 155 31.96 13.38 7.82
C LYS A 155 30.44 13.36 7.99
N ALA A 156 29.95 13.30 9.23
CA ALA A 156 28.51 13.33 9.54
C ALA A 156 27.78 14.55 8.95
N LYS A 157 28.46 15.70 8.79
CA LYS A 157 27.89 16.87 8.12
C LYS A 157 27.53 16.58 6.65
N PHE A 158 28.44 15.94 5.90
CA PHE A 158 28.18 15.54 4.52
C PHE A 158 27.09 14.46 4.44
N ALA A 159 27.09 13.52 5.39
CA ALA A 159 26.03 12.51 5.48
C ALA A 159 24.66 13.16 5.61
N ARG A 160 24.49 14.08 6.57
CA ARG A 160 23.26 14.85 6.77
C ARG A 160 22.85 15.58 5.49
N ASP A 161 23.76 16.32 4.86
CA ASP A 161 23.45 17.14 3.68
C ASP A 161 22.99 16.28 2.49
N TYR A 162 23.64 15.13 2.24
CA TYR A 162 23.23 14.21 1.17
C TYR A 162 21.92 13.48 1.47
N LEU A 163 21.70 13.06 2.72
CA LEU A 163 20.47 12.36 3.13
C LEU A 163 19.26 13.31 3.12
N GLN A 164 19.44 14.55 3.56
CA GLN A 164 18.41 15.59 3.43
C GLN A 164 18.05 15.79 1.96
N HIS A 165 19.04 15.92 1.09
CA HIS A 165 18.79 16.09 -0.35
C HIS A 165 18.08 14.87 -0.97
N ALA A 166 18.41 13.64 -0.55
CA ALA A 166 17.70 12.44 -0.98
C ALA A 166 16.20 12.48 -0.59
N ILE A 167 15.88 12.97 0.61
CA ILE A 167 14.49 13.17 1.07
C ILE A 167 13.81 14.28 0.26
N ASP A 168 14.48 15.42 0.03
CA ASP A 168 13.91 16.56 -0.69
C ASP A 168 13.57 16.20 -2.13
N VAL A 169 14.52 15.57 -2.84
CA VAL A 169 14.33 15.06 -4.20
C VAL A 169 13.14 14.13 -4.25
N ARG A 170 13.03 13.17 -3.34
CA ARG A 170 11.87 12.28 -3.35
C ARG A 170 10.58 13.01 -3.05
N THR A 171 10.56 13.88 -2.05
CA THR A 171 9.34 14.63 -1.68
C THR A 171 8.80 15.39 -2.89
N SER A 172 9.69 15.93 -3.73
CA SER A 172 9.29 16.55 -5.00
C SER A 172 8.71 15.55 -6.03
N ILE A 173 9.26 14.33 -6.13
CA ILE A 173 8.73 13.28 -7.01
C ILE A 173 7.39 12.73 -6.50
N LEU A 174 7.21 12.58 -5.18
CA LEU A 174 5.95 12.13 -4.56
C LEU A 174 4.80 13.09 -4.83
N ALA A 175 5.08 14.40 -4.80
CA ALA A 175 4.10 15.41 -5.16
C ALA A 175 3.59 15.25 -6.60
N ALA A 176 4.41 14.66 -7.49
CA ALA A 176 4.03 14.35 -8.88
C ALA A 176 3.45 12.94 -9.06
N THR A 177 3.87 11.98 -8.22
CA THR A 177 3.47 10.55 -8.28
C THR A 177 3.37 9.99 -6.86
N PRO A 178 2.16 9.89 -6.28
CA PRO A 178 1.97 9.50 -4.88
C PRO A 178 2.20 8.00 -4.64
N ASP A 179 3.39 7.50 -4.91
CA ASP A 179 3.83 6.15 -4.57
C ASP A 179 4.53 6.16 -3.20
N HIS A 180 3.79 5.81 -2.15
CA HIS A 180 4.26 5.85 -0.75
C HIS A 180 5.10 4.63 -0.43
N ASN A 181 6.32 4.63 -0.95
CA ASN A 181 7.21 3.52 -0.77
C ASN A 181 7.88 3.54 0.62
N ASP A 182 7.60 2.55 1.48
CA ASP A 182 8.11 2.38 2.86
C ASP A 182 9.65 2.54 3.01
N MET A 183 10.34 2.37 1.90
CA MET A 183 11.76 2.49 1.62
C MET A 183 12.37 3.82 2.10
N TYR A 184 11.61 4.91 2.02
CA TYR A 184 12.09 6.21 2.45
C TYR A 184 12.25 6.31 3.96
N ALA A 185 11.62 5.42 4.72
CA ALA A 185 11.86 5.31 6.15
C ALA A 185 13.37 5.20 6.45
N PHE A 186 14.13 4.46 5.63
CA PHE A 186 15.58 4.32 5.81
C PHE A 186 16.36 5.62 5.61
N ASN A 187 15.86 6.55 4.78
CA ASN A 187 16.47 7.88 4.65
C ASN A 187 16.25 8.71 5.92
N TYR A 188 15.03 8.70 6.48
CA TYR A 188 14.75 9.36 7.75
C TYR A 188 15.56 8.75 8.90
N LEU A 189 15.67 7.42 8.95
CA LEU A 189 16.48 6.74 9.97
C LEU A 189 17.94 7.17 9.87
N ALA A 190 18.51 7.13 8.67
CA ALA A 190 19.91 7.52 8.43
C ALA A 190 20.14 9.02 8.68
N LEU A 191 19.19 9.90 8.31
CA LEU A 191 19.31 11.34 8.54
C LEU A 191 19.27 11.65 10.04
N GLY A 192 18.35 11.02 10.78
CA GLY A 192 18.30 11.16 12.23
C GLY A 192 19.58 10.63 12.89
N ASP A 193 20.13 9.51 12.41
CA ASP A 193 21.44 9.03 12.86
C ASP A 193 22.57 10.05 12.53
N ALA A 194 22.54 10.71 11.37
CA ALA A 194 23.50 11.77 11.03
C ALA A 194 23.40 12.96 11.99
N TYR A 195 22.18 13.40 12.34
CA TYR A 195 21.97 14.41 13.38
C TYR A 195 22.48 13.96 14.75
N GLY A 196 22.24 12.69 15.09
CA GLY A 196 22.74 12.06 16.32
C GLY A 196 24.26 12.14 16.41
N MET A 197 24.98 11.77 15.34
CA MET A 197 26.45 11.86 15.28
C MET A 197 26.98 13.28 15.38
N LEU A 198 26.20 14.29 15.00
CA LEU A 198 26.52 15.71 15.13
C LEU A 198 26.20 16.26 16.53
N GLY A 199 25.66 15.45 17.44
CA GLY A 199 25.20 15.88 18.77
C GLY A 199 23.89 16.67 18.74
N GLN A 200 23.19 16.69 17.60
CA GLN A 200 21.93 17.42 17.41
C GLN A 200 20.74 16.51 17.79
N LEU A 201 20.68 16.10 19.06
CA LEU A 201 19.83 15.01 19.52
C LEU A 201 18.32 15.30 19.36
N ASP A 202 17.91 16.56 19.56
CA ASP A 202 16.52 16.97 19.36
C ASP A 202 16.10 16.86 17.89
N LEU A 203 16.99 17.22 16.96
CA LEU A 203 16.73 17.07 15.53
C LEU A 203 16.72 15.60 15.12
N ALA A 204 17.62 14.79 15.67
CA ALA A 204 17.64 13.34 15.43
C ALA A 204 16.28 12.71 15.78
N ARG A 205 15.78 13.00 16.99
CA ARG A 205 14.47 12.51 17.45
C ARG A 205 13.34 13.00 16.56
N LYS A 206 13.26 14.30 16.28
CA LYS A 206 12.23 14.86 15.38
C LYS A 206 12.25 14.23 14.00
N THR A 207 13.43 13.95 13.44
CA THR A 207 13.55 13.28 12.15
C THR A 207 13.01 11.84 12.20
N TRP A 208 13.27 11.09 13.27
CA TRP A 208 12.71 9.74 13.43
C TRP A 208 11.21 9.76 13.70
N GLU A 209 10.70 10.71 14.49
CA GLU A 209 9.27 10.89 14.74
C GLU A 209 8.54 11.23 13.42
N LEU A 210 9.10 12.14 12.62
CA LEU A 210 8.58 12.44 11.30
C LEU A 210 8.64 11.23 10.37
N GLY A 211 9.73 10.45 10.42
CA GLY A 211 9.85 9.20 9.69
C GLY A 211 8.77 8.18 10.07
N GLN A 212 8.54 7.96 11.37
CA GLN A 212 7.50 7.07 11.90
C GLN A 212 6.10 7.56 11.54
N LEU A 213 5.85 8.87 11.60
CA LEU A 213 4.57 9.46 11.20
C LEU A 213 4.31 9.28 9.69
N THR A 214 5.36 9.40 8.88
CA THR A 214 5.26 9.27 7.41
C THR A 214 5.15 7.81 6.97
N TYR A 215 5.84 6.90 7.68
CA TYR A 215 5.90 5.46 7.39
C TYR A 215 5.51 4.65 8.64
N PRO A 216 4.23 4.71 9.04
CA PRO A 216 3.78 4.13 10.31
C PRO A 216 3.90 2.60 10.35
N TYR A 217 3.99 1.94 9.20
CA TYR A 217 4.09 0.49 9.06
C TYR A 217 5.53 -0.04 9.16
N VAL A 218 6.53 0.85 9.28
CA VAL A 218 7.95 0.48 9.27
C VAL A 218 8.54 0.61 10.67
N ASP A 219 8.72 -0.52 11.35
CA ASP A 219 9.20 -0.59 12.74
C ASP A 219 10.68 -0.19 12.95
N ILE A 220 11.37 0.32 11.93
CA ILE A 220 12.81 0.62 12.01
C ILE A 220 13.13 1.81 12.93
N PHE A 221 12.16 2.68 13.23
CA PHE A 221 12.37 3.86 14.08
C PHE A 221 12.24 3.54 15.57
N LYS A 222 11.43 2.52 15.91
CA LYS A 222 11.10 2.18 17.30
C LYS A 222 12.34 2.02 18.19
N PRO A 223 13.41 1.29 17.80
CA PRO A 223 14.61 1.18 18.62
C PRO A 223 15.34 2.50 18.88
N ARG A 224 15.12 3.53 18.04
CA ARG A 224 15.69 4.87 18.24
C ARG A 224 14.81 5.75 19.12
N LEU A 225 13.50 5.69 18.91
CA LEU A 225 12.52 6.51 19.63
C LEU A 225 12.43 6.12 21.11
N GLU A 226 12.65 4.84 21.44
CA GLU A 226 12.65 4.33 22.82
C GLU A 226 13.89 4.70 23.63
N LEU A 227 14.97 5.20 23.00
CA LEU A 227 16.20 5.56 23.70
C LEU A 227 16.00 6.84 24.53
N PRO A 228 16.49 6.89 25.78
CA PRO A 228 16.62 8.15 26.52
C PRO A 228 17.52 9.14 25.77
N GLY A 229 17.22 10.43 25.84
CA GLY A 229 17.95 11.47 25.10
C GLY A 229 19.47 11.39 25.24
N THR A 230 19.97 11.13 26.46
CA THR A 230 21.41 11.00 26.75
C THR A 230 22.07 9.75 26.13
N SER A 231 21.29 8.73 25.76
CA SER A 231 21.79 7.47 25.18
C SER A 231 21.80 7.46 23.65
N ILE A 232 21.15 8.44 23.01
CA ILE A 232 21.04 8.52 21.55
C ILE A 232 22.42 8.53 20.89
N TYR A 233 23.32 9.41 21.34
CA TYR A 233 24.65 9.54 20.72
C TYR A 233 25.43 8.23 20.72
N ALA A 234 25.47 7.54 21.87
CA ALA A 234 26.18 6.27 22.03
C ALA A 234 25.56 5.16 21.16
N ALA A 235 24.23 5.07 21.13
CA ALA A 235 23.52 4.09 20.31
C ALA A 235 23.75 4.30 18.81
N VAL A 236 23.72 5.55 18.35
CA VAL A 236 24.01 5.92 16.96
C VAL A 236 25.46 5.60 16.61
N LEU A 237 26.42 5.94 17.47
CA LEU A 237 27.83 5.65 17.25
C LEU A 237 28.08 4.14 17.14
N ALA A 238 27.45 3.34 18.00
CA ALA A 238 27.53 1.89 17.95
C ALA A 238 26.90 1.32 16.67
N ALA A 239 25.75 1.84 16.24
CA ALA A 239 25.06 1.38 15.04
C ALA A 239 25.75 1.79 13.72
N ARG A 240 26.56 2.85 13.73
CA ARG A 240 27.23 3.42 12.55
C ARG A 240 28.75 3.29 12.59
N ASP A 241 29.27 2.32 13.32
CA ASP A 241 30.69 2.01 13.30
C ASP A 241 31.09 1.36 11.96
N SER A 242 32.10 1.94 11.30
CA SER A 242 32.70 1.41 10.06
C SER A 242 33.24 -0.02 10.15
N ASP A 243 33.47 -0.55 11.35
CA ASP A 243 33.89 -1.94 11.55
C ASP A 243 32.70 -2.91 11.59
N GLN A 244 31.48 -2.42 11.73
CA GLN A 244 30.27 -3.22 11.64
C GLN A 244 29.86 -3.42 10.18
N PRO A 245 29.23 -4.57 9.84
CA PRO A 245 28.61 -4.76 8.54
C PRO A 245 27.64 -3.62 8.22
N ILE A 246 27.90 -2.93 7.10
CA ILE A 246 27.01 -1.90 6.57
C ILE A 246 25.89 -2.61 5.82
N ASP A 247 24.63 -2.33 6.19
CA ASP A 247 23.50 -2.75 5.38
C ASP A 247 23.46 -1.93 4.10
N THR A 248 23.75 -2.60 3.01
CA THR A 248 23.79 -2.05 1.66
C THR A 248 22.72 -2.67 0.79
N ASN A 249 21.86 -3.54 1.34
CA ASN A 249 20.91 -4.28 0.54
C ASN A 249 19.86 -3.34 -0.02
N LEU A 250 19.81 -3.14 -1.34
CA LEU A 250 18.78 -2.32 -1.95
C LEU A 250 17.45 -3.04 -2.13
N THR A 251 17.25 -4.27 -1.61
CA THR A 251 15.93 -4.93 -1.72
C THR A 251 14.83 -4.11 -1.09
N PHE A 252 15.15 -3.30 -0.07
CA PHE A 252 14.21 -2.31 0.45
C PHE A 252 13.76 -1.31 -0.60
N THR A 253 14.34 -1.23 -1.82
CA THR A 253 13.93 -0.34 -2.92
C THR A 253 12.90 -0.95 -3.90
N TRP A 254 12.54 -2.23 -3.74
CA TRP A 254 11.45 -2.89 -4.48
C TRP A 254 10.66 -3.95 -3.68
N GLN A 255 11.15 -4.37 -2.51
CA GLN A 255 10.36 -5.17 -1.57
C GLN A 255 9.40 -4.24 -0.84
N HIS A 256 8.13 -4.25 -1.23
CA HIS A 256 7.07 -3.73 -0.38
C HIS A 256 7.06 -4.60 0.89
N HIS A 257 7.53 -4.05 2.01
CA HIS A 257 7.60 -4.75 3.30
C HIS A 257 6.22 -4.93 3.96
N SER A 258 5.11 -4.65 3.25
CA SER A 258 3.80 -4.97 3.76
C SER A 258 3.63 -6.49 3.77
N GLN A 259 3.61 -7.05 4.99
CA GLN A 259 2.89 -8.30 5.22
C GLN A 259 1.53 -8.15 4.53
N PRO A 260 1.13 -9.12 3.68
CA PRO A 260 -0.17 -9.06 3.05
C PRO A 260 -1.26 -8.86 4.10
N TYR A 261 -2.15 -7.91 3.88
CA TYR A 261 -3.32 -7.72 4.71
C TYR A 261 -4.47 -8.56 4.20
N ASP A 262 -5.31 -9.00 5.13
CA ASP A 262 -6.59 -9.59 4.82
C ASP A 262 -7.70 -8.60 5.21
N ILE A 263 -8.67 -8.43 4.32
CA ILE A 263 -9.90 -7.69 4.57
C ILE A 263 -11.02 -8.72 4.76
N THR A 264 -11.72 -8.64 5.88
CA THR A 264 -12.88 -9.48 6.17
C THR A 264 -14.13 -8.72 5.73
N LEU A 265 -14.88 -9.29 4.78
CA LEU A 265 -16.18 -8.76 4.38
C LEU A 265 -17.22 -9.34 5.33
N THR A 266 -17.82 -8.52 6.18
CA THR A 266 -18.66 -9.01 7.30
C THR A 266 -20.12 -9.19 6.89
N SER A 267 -20.62 -8.32 6.00
CA SER A 267 -21.99 -8.36 5.51
C SER A 267 -22.16 -7.48 4.27
N GLY A 268 -23.37 -7.47 3.70
CA GLY A 268 -23.73 -6.54 2.65
C GLY A 268 -25.05 -6.89 1.99
N THR A 269 -25.41 -6.12 0.97
CA THR A 269 -26.66 -6.31 0.22
C THR A 269 -26.43 -6.17 -1.27
N LEU A 270 -27.01 -7.07 -2.08
CA LEU A 270 -27.11 -6.92 -3.53
C LEU A 270 -28.50 -6.37 -3.82
N PHE A 271 -28.53 -5.20 -4.43
CA PHE A 271 -29.70 -4.60 -5.02
C PHE A 271 -29.74 -5.03 -6.49
N GLY A 272 -30.45 -6.13 -6.73
CA GLY A 272 -30.50 -6.77 -8.04
C GLY A 272 -31.12 -5.87 -9.11
N PRO A 273 -30.89 -6.14 -10.40
CA PRO A 273 -31.45 -5.33 -11.46
C PRO A 273 -32.99 -5.32 -11.43
N GLY A 274 -33.58 -4.16 -11.64
CA GLY A 274 -35.04 -4.00 -11.67
C GLY A 274 -35.73 -4.27 -10.36
N SER A 275 -36.90 -4.92 -10.39
CA SER A 275 -37.70 -5.20 -9.19
C SER A 275 -37.29 -6.49 -8.48
N LEU A 276 -36.08 -6.99 -8.72
CA LEU A 276 -35.58 -8.15 -8.00
C LEU A 276 -35.42 -7.80 -6.51
N PRO A 277 -35.79 -8.72 -5.60
CA PRO A 277 -35.69 -8.46 -4.17
C PRO A 277 -34.23 -8.27 -3.76
N ASP A 278 -33.99 -7.33 -2.83
CA ASP A 278 -32.68 -7.11 -2.21
C ASP A 278 -32.20 -8.41 -1.54
N GLN A 279 -30.95 -8.78 -1.81
CA GLN A 279 -30.38 -10.02 -1.30
C GLN A 279 -29.29 -9.74 -0.28
N PRO A 280 -29.38 -10.30 0.95
CA PRO A 280 -28.25 -10.25 1.85
C PRO A 280 -27.10 -11.07 1.25
N LEU A 281 -25.90 -10.62 1.52
CA LEU A 281 -24.70 -11.25 1.04
C LEU A 281 -23.94 -11.85 2.21
N ASN A 282 -23.47 -13.08 2.01
CA ASN A 282 -22.69 -13.79 3.02
C ASN A 282 -21.36 -13.09 3.30
N PRO A 283 -20.77 -13.34 4.48
CA PRO A 283 -19.39 -12.94 4.75
C PRO A 283 -18.44 -13.49 3.69
N GLY A 284 -17.37 -12.74 3.44
CA GLY A 284 -16.35 -13.06 2.46
C GLY A 284 -14.99 -12.52 2.87
N LYS A 285 -14.02 -12.56 1.96
CA LYS A 285 -12.64 -12.18 2.26
C LYS A 285 -11.94 -11.64 1.01
N LEU A 286 -11.17 -10.58 1.18
CA LEU A 286 -10.14 -10.15 0.23
C LEU A 286 -8.79 -10.46 0.87
N ALA A 287 -8.09 -11.46 0.36
CA ALA A 287 -6.84 -11.95 0.93
C ALA A 287 -5.62 -11.41 0.19
N LYS A 288 -4.48 -11.37 0.87
CA LYS A 288 -3.19 -11.00 0.27
C LYS A 288 -3.16 -9.60 -0.36
N LEU A 289 -3.77 -8.62 0.29
CA LEU A 289 -3.64 -7.22 -0.10
C LEU A 289 -2.24 -6.72 0.23
N HIS A 290 -1.46 -6.44 -0.80
CA HIS A 290 -0.17 -5.76 -0.68
C HIS A 290 -0.38 -4.26 -0.80
N LEU A 291 -0.17 -3.54 0.30
CA LEU A 291 -0.14 -2.09 0.26
C LEU A 291 1.25 -1.62 -0.18
N SER A 292 1.29 -0.85 -1.26
CA SER A 292 2.47 -0.15 -1.76
C SER A 292 2.49 1.32 -1.34
N GLY A 293 1.44 1.77 -0.65
CA GLY A 293 1.34 3.14 -0.16
C GLY A 293 0.16 3.43 0.75
N ALA A 294 -0.16 4.72 0.95
CA ALA A 294 -1.30 5.18 1.75
C ALA A 294 -2.62 4.66 1.14
N LEU A 295 -3.07 3.49 1.63
CA LEU A 295 -4.21 2.73 1.10
C LEU A 295 -4.16 2.51 -0.41
N SER A 296 -2.96 2.50 -1.00
CA SER A 296 -2.73 2.12 -2.38
C SER A 296 -2.05 0.77 -2.41
N GLY A 297 -2.49 -0.13 -3.27
CA GLY A 297 -2.04 -1.50 -3.24
C GLY A 297 -2.69 -2.39 -4.28
N TYR A 298 -2.47 -3.70 -4.14
CA TYR A 298 -3.09 -4.68 -5.00
C TYR A 298 -3.23 -6.05 -4.35
N ILE A 299 -4.16 -6.85 -4.86
CA ILE A 299 -4.23 -8.28 -4.63
C ILE A 299 -3.77 -8.97 -5.91
N PRO A 300 -2.75 -9.84 -5.86
CA PRO A 300 -2.30 -10.56 -7.04
C PRO A 300 -3.36 -11.55 -7.52
N ALA A 301 -3.34 -11.83 -8.82
CA ALA A 301 -4.07 -12.96 -9.38
C ALA A 301 -3.56 -14.26 -8.76
N PHE A 302 -4.47 -15.10 -8.29
CA PHE A 302 -4.15 -16.42 -7.76
C PHE A 302 -5.28 -17.39 -8.09
N ASN A 303 -4.91 -18.57 -8.58
CA ASN A 303 -5.82 -19.66 -8.87
C ASN A 303 -5.03 -20.95 -8.72
N ASN A 304 -5.45 -21.84 -7.83
CA ASN A 304 -4.83 -23.14 -7.57
C ASN A 304 -5.63 -24.31 -8.17
N GLY A 305 -6.61 -24.00 -9.03
CA GLY A 305 -7.50 -24.98 -9.62
C GLY A 305 -8.39 -25.66 -8.57
N PRO A 306 -8.44 -27.01 -8.54
CA PRO A 306 -9.26 -27.74 -7.57
C PRO A 306 -8.62 -27.87 -6.18
N GLU A 307 -7.43 -27.32 -5.96
CA GLU A 307 -6.74 -27.42 -4.67
C GLU A 307 -7.26 -26.38 -3.67
N LEU A 308 -7.04 -26.58 -2.37
CA LEU A 308 -7.44 -25.58 -1.37
C LEU A 308 -6.41 -24.43 -1.28
N PRO A 309 -6.84 -23.18 -0.98
CA PRO A 309 -8.21 -22.75 -0.68
C PRO A 309 -9.02 -22.32 -1.93
N ASN A 310 -10.23 -22.85 -2.10
CA ASN A 310 -11.19 -22.38 -3.10
C ASN A 310 -12.17 -21.35 -2.54
N LEU A 311 -12.89 -20.68 -3.44
CA LEU A 311 -13.89 -19.69 -3.06
C LEU A 311 -15.14 -20.35 -2.47
N PRO A 312 -15.63 -19.92 -1.29
CA PRO A 312 -16.87 -20.44 -0.70
C PRO A 312 -18.07 -20.38 -1.66
N GLY A 313 -18.18 -19.35 -2.49
CA GLY A 313 -19.24 -19.22 -3.50
C GLY A 313 -19.23 -20.35 -4.53
N GLU A 314 -18.05 -20.76 -4.99
CA GLU A 314 -17.86 -21.87 -5.92
C GLU A 314 -18.24 -23.21 -5.27
N VAL A 315 -17.78 -23.45 -4.04
CA VAL A 315 -18.13 -24.66 -3.27
C VAL A 315 -19.64 -24.76 -3.07
N LEU A 316 -20.32 -23.65 -2.76
CA LEU A 316 -21.77 -23.61 -2.62
C LEU A 316 -22.49 -23.86 -3.96
N GLN A 317 -21.95 -23.36 -5.07
CA GLN A 317 -22.50 -23.61 -6.39
C GLN A 317 -22.41 -25.10 -6.75
N ALA A 318 -21.28 -25.76 -6.50
CA ALA A 318 -21.10 -27.20 -6.68
C ALA A 318 -22.04 -28.04 -5.78
N GLN A 319 -22.40 -27.54 -4.59
CA GLN A 319 -23.36 -28.22 -3.71
C GLN A 319 -24.80 -28.19 -4.24
N VAL A 320 -25.20 -27.13 -4.94
CA VAL A 320 -26.59 -27.00 -5.45
C VAL A 320 -26.75 -27.45 -6.90
N ASN A 321 -25.68 -27.39 -7.69
CA ASN A 321 -25.68 -27.74 -9.10
C ASN A 321 -24.75 -28.94 -9.29
N PRO A 322 -25.28 -30.15 -9.54
CA PRO A 322 -24.47 -31.35 -9.70
C PRO A 322 -23.53 -31.33 -10.92
N MET A 323 -23.67 -30.34 -11.81
CA MET A 323 -22.78 -30.11 -12.95
C MET A 323 -21.64 -29.14 -12.63
N ALA A 324 -21.72 -28.37 -11.55
CA ALA A 324 -20.67 -27.44 -11.16
C ALA A 324 -19.54 -28.19 -10.42
N VAL A 325 -18.31 -27.82 -10.72
CA VAL A 325 -17.09 -28.41 -10.16
C VAL A 325 -16.34 -27.31 -9.41
N VAL A 326 -15.64 -27.68 -8.34
CA VAL A 326 -14.70 -26.77 -7.67
C VAL A 326 -13.35 -26.96 -8.35
N ASP A 327 -13.00 -26.04 -9.25
CA ASP A 327 -11.82 -26.08 -10.10
C ASP A 327 -11.17 -24.71 -10.35
N GLY A 328 -11.62 -23.68 -9.63
CA GLY A 328 -11.17 -22.30 -9.75
C GLY A 328 -11.66 -21.63 -11.03
N LEU A 329 -12.62 -22.22 -11.76
CA LEU A 329 -13.11 -21.67 -13.02
C LEU A 329 -14.55 -21.18 -12.89
N LEU A 330 -14.90 -20.23 -13.75
CA LEU A 330 -16.29 -19.98 -14.10
C LEU A 330 -16.80 -21.09 -15.03
N SER A 331 -18.12 -21.18 -15.19
CA SER A 331 -18.79 -22.20 -16.00
C SER A 331 -18.45 -22.15 -17.50
N ASP A 332 -17.78 -21.11 -18.00
CA ASP A 332 -17.23 -21.01 -19.37
C ASP A 332 -15.73 -21.36 -19.45
N GLY A 333 -15.11 -21.75 -18.34
CA GLY A 333 -13.68 -22.06 -18.23
C GLY A 333 -12.78 -20.87 -17.91
N THR A 334 -13.32 -19.67 -17.70
CA THR A 334 -12.53 -18.50 -17.29
C THR A 334 -12.00 -18.67 -15.86
N GLN A 335 -10.71 -18.42 -15.65
CA GLN A 335 -10.10 -18.51 -14.32
C GLN A 335 -10.58 -17.39 -13.40
N ALA A 336 -11.04 -17.77 -12.21
CA ALA A 336 -11.36 -16.87 -11.11
C ALA A 336 -10.11 -16.56 -10.26
N ASN A 337 -10.06 -15.41 -9.59
CA ASN A 337 -9.06 -15.11 -8.57
C ASN A 337 -9.55 -15.55 -7.19
N GLU A 338 -8.93 -16.58 -6.63
CA GLU A 338 -9.34 -17.19 -5.38
C GLU A 338 -8.90 -16.43 -4.12
N ASN A 339 -8.15 -15.33 -4.27
CA ASN A 339 -7.93 -14.41 -3.16
C ASN A 339 -9.16 -13.54 -2.87
N ILE A 340 -10.21 -13.58 -3.70
CA ILE A 340 -11.37 -12.68 -3.62
C ILE A 340 -12.67 -13.48 -3.53
N ASP A 341 -13.17 -13.61 -2.32
CA ASP A 341 -14.52 -14.08 -2.06
C ASP A 341 -15.44 -12.89 -1.85
N VAL A 342 -16.11 -12.49 -2.93
CA VAL A 342 -17.15 -11.47 -2.88
C VAL A 342 -18.51 -12.06 -2.49
N GLY A 343 -18.60 -13.32 -2.10
CA GLY A 343 -19.81 -13.94 -1.58
C GLY A 343 -20.78 -14.45 -2.64
N PHE A 344 -21.97 -14.82 -2.18
CA PHE A 344 -22.96 -15.61 -2.91
C PHE A 344 -24.32 -14.91 -2.91
N VAL A 345 -25.05 -14.97 -4.03
CA VAL A 345 -26.41 -14.40 -4.16
C VAL A 345 -27.40 -15.50 -4.52
N SER A 346 -28.47 -15.60 -3.72
CA SER A 346 -29.66 -16.38 -4.06
C SER A 346 -30.66 -15.53 -4.84
N LEU A 347 -30.91 -15.86 -6.11
CA LEU A 347 -32.00 -15.24 -6.86
C LEU A 347 -33.25 -16.13 -6.88
N LEU A 348 -34.41 -15.48 -6.96
CA LEU A 348 -35.73 -16.12 -7.15
C LEU A 348 -36.06 -17.18 -6.09
N ASN A 349 -35.92 -16.85 -4.80
CA ASN A 349 -36.13 -17.76 -3.66
C ASN A 349 -35.20 -18.99 -3.68
N HIS A 350 -33.88 -18.76 -3.78
CA HIS A 350 -32.84 -19.80 -3.78
C HIS A 350 -32.88 -20.76 -4.99
N LYS A 351 -33.53 -20.36 -6.08
CA LYS A 351 -33.55 -21.16 -7.30
C LYS A 351 -32.30 -20.98 -8.15
N PHE A 352 -31.60 -19.85 -7.99
CA PHE A 352 -30.40 -19.54 -8.75
C PHE A 352 -29.31 -19.04 -7.85
N ASN A 353 -28.12 -19.54 -8.11
CA ASN A 353 -26.95 -19.25 -7.33
C ASN A 353 -25.95 -18.47 -8.18
N LEU A 354 -25.75 -17.19 -7.87
CA LEU A 354 -24.73 -16.38 -8.55
C LEU A 354 -23.42 -16.46 -7.77
N PHE A 355 -22.40 -16.95 -8.44
CA PHE A 355 -21.02 -16.85 -8.04
C PHE A 355 -20.42 -15.57 -8.64
N LEU A 356 -19.88 -14.70 -7.79
CA LEU A 356 -19.22 -13.48 -8.23
C LEU A 356 -17.72 -13.67 -7.98
N ALA A 357 -16.87 -13.38 -8.97
CA ALA A 357 -15.43 -13.51 -8.84
C ALA A 357 -14.68 -12.49 -9.70
N ALA A 358 -13.47 -12.14 -9.29
CA ALA A 358 -12.52 -11.44 -10.16
C ALA A 358 -11.99 -12.41 -11.23
N ILE A 359 -11.82 -11.97 -12.48
CA ILE A 359 -11.52 -12.84 -13.62
C ILE A 359 -10.18 -12.52 -14.30
N GLN A 360 -9.47 -13.56 -14.77
CA GLN A 360 -8.13 -13.41 -15.38
C GLN A 360 -8.12 -13.05 -16.87
N ASP A 361 -9.23 -13.19 -17.58
CA ASP A 361 -9.34 -12.84 -19.01
C ASP A 361 -9.72 -11.37 -19.24
N GLY A 362 -9.89 -10.59 -18.17
CA GLY A 362 -10.11 -9.14 -18.22
C GLY A 362 -8.81 -8.32 -18.38
N PRO A 363 -8.92 -7.01 -18.69
CA PRO A 363 -7.78 -6.08 -18.80
C PRO A 363 -6.81 -6.06 -17.61
N HIS A 364 -7.26 -6.40 -16.41
CA HIS A 364 -6.46 -6.43 -15.20
C HIS A 364 -5.88 -7.82 -14.89
N HIS A 365 -6.16 -8.83 -15.72
CA HIS A 365 -5.63 -10.18 -15.59
C HIS A 365 -5.87 -10.80 -14.20
N GLY A 366 -7.05 -10.56 -13.61
CA GLY A 366 -7.43 -11.06 -12.29
C GLY A 366 -6.74 -10.33 -11.13
N LYS A 367 -5.90 -9.33 -11.39
CA LYS A 367 -5.32 -8.47 -10.36
C LYS A 367 -6.34 -7.42 -9.93
N ILE A 368 -6.50 -7.24 -8.62
CA ILE A 368 -7.28 -6.13 -8.09
C ILE A 368 -6.36 -5.00 -7.67
N ASN A 369 -6.66 -3.77 -8.10
CA ASN A 369 -5.90 -2.59 -7.71
C ASN A 369 -6.72 -1.74 -6.73
N PHE A 370 -6.06 -1.25 -5.69
CA PHE A 370 -6.60 -0.40 -4.65
C PHE A 370 -5.90 0.96 -4.68
N PHE A 371 -6.65 2.05 -4.55
CA PHE A 371 -6.09 3.39 -4.46
C PHE A 371 -7.09 4.36 -3.82
N LEU A 372 -6.61 5.46 -3.27
CA LEU A 372 -7.47 6.59 -2.89
C LEU A 372 -7.69 7.47 -4.11
N ASP A 373 -8.95 7.72 -4.47
CA ASP A 373 -9.28 8.66 -5.55
C ASP A 373 -9.07 10.13 -5.12
N GLY A 374 -9.30 11.08 -6.03
CA GLY A 374 -9.16 12.51 -5.74
C GLY A 374 -10.11 13.05 -4.66
N ASN A 375 -11.13 12.27 -4.28
CA ASN A 375 -12.09 12.57 -3.22
C ASN A 375 -11.82 11.72 -1.96
N TRP A 376 -10.65 11.07 -1.88
CA TRP A 376 -10.24 10.19 -0.78
C TRP A 376 -11.16 9.00 -0.55
N ASN A 377 -11.90 8.55 -1.58
CA ASN A 377 -12.60 7.28 -1.51
C ASN A 377 -11.63 6.17 -1.83
N TRP A 378 -11.62 5.12 -1.01
CA TRP A 378 -10.86 3.93 -1.32
C TRP A 378 -11.57 3.17 -2.42
N THR A 379 -10.89 3.10 -3.56
CA THR A 379 -11.44 2.64 -4.81
C THR A 379 -10.71 1.37 -5.25
N ILE A 380 -11.50 0.40 -5.67
CA ILE A 380 -11.06 -0.89 -6.16
C ILE A 380 -11.32 -0.93 -7.66
N TRP A 381 -10.31 -1.29 -8.45
CA TRP A 381 -10.46 -1.63 -9.86
C TRP A 381 -10.23 -3.11 -10.09
N ASP A 382 -11.19 -3.74 -10.74
CA ASP A 382 -11.23 -5.17 -10.99
C ASP A 382 -12.01 -5.48 -12.27
N ASP A 383 -11.86 -6.69 -12.78
CA ASP A 383 -12.73 -7.26 -13.80
C ASP A 383 -13.51 -8.39 -13.14
N ILE A 384 -14.84 -8.33 -13.18
CA ILE A 384 -15.68 -9.29 -12.48
C ILE A 384 -16.46 -10.18 -13.46
N GLY A 385 -16.59 -11.44 -13.09
CA GLY A 385 -17.53 -12.40 -13.67
C GLY A 385 -18.68 -12.66 -12.69
N ILE A 386 -19.89 -12.69 -13.22
CA ILE A 386 -21.10 -13.12 -12.50
C ILE A 386 -21.57 -14.41 -13.17
N ASP A 387 -21.41 -15.53 -12.48
CA ASP A 387 -21.69 -16.86 -12.99
C ASP A 387 -22.92 -17.49 -12.30
N PRO A 388 -24.03 -17.72 -13.04
CA PRO A 388 -25.20 -18.42 -12.52
C PRO A 388 -25.07 -19.95 -12.49
N GLY A 389 -23.91 -20.51 -12.83
CA GLY A 389 -23.63 -21.94 -12.86
C GLY A 389 -23.79 -22.58 -14.24
N PHE A 390 -23.78 -21.76 -15.31
CA PHE A 390 -23.82 -22.22 -16.69
C PHE A 390 -23.26 -21.15 -17.65
N ALA A 391 -22.47 -21.57 -18.64
CA ALA A 391 -21.68 -20.69 -19.51
C ALA A 391 -22.48 -19.56 -20.20
N VAL A 392 -23.68 -19.88 -20.73
CA VAL A 392 -24.51 -18.91 -21.49
C VAL A 392 -25.04 -17.77 -20.62
N GLY A 393 -25.08 -17.96 -19.30
CA GLY A 393 -25.60 -16.98 -18.35
C GLY A 393 -24.55 -16.06 -17.75
N ILE A 394 -23.26 -16.29 -18.05
CA ILE A 394 -22.17 -15.51 -17.46
C ILE A 394 -22.23 -14.07 -17.95
N VAL A 395 -22.10 -13.14 -17.01
CA VAL A 395 -21.93 -11.72 -17.30
C VAL A 395 -20.54 -11.30 -16.86
N LYS A 396 -19.74 -10.79 -17.81
CA LYS A 396 -18.41 -10.22 -17.53
C LYS A 396 -18.47 -8.71 -17.59
N ILE A 397 -17.91 -8.05 -16.59
CA ILE A 397 -17.87 -6.59 -16.49
C ILE A 397 -16.41 -6.17 -16.27
N ASN A 398 -15.84 -5.56 -17.31
CA ASN A 398 -14.47 -5.04 -17.26
C ASN A 398 -14.43 -3.65 -16.60
N ASN A 399 -13.31 -3.34 -15.95
CA ASN A 399 -13.09 -2.07 -15.23
C ASN A 399 -14.19 -1.79 -14.20
N PHE A 400 -14.67 -2.84 -13.55
CA PHE A 400 -15.63 -2.73 -12.49
C PHE A 400 -15.01 -2.02 -11.29
N THR A 401 -15.77 -1.10 -10.70
CA THR A 401 -15.27 -0.24 -9.64
C THR A 401 -16.10 -0.41 -8.38
N PHE A 402 -15.42 -0.79 -7.28
CA PHE A 402 -15.96 -0.58 -5.94
C PHE A 402 -15.37 0.69 -5.36
N SER A 403 -16.11 1.40 -4.53
CA SER A 403 -15.66 2.63 -3.89
C SER A 403 -16.27 2.76 -2.51
N THR A 404 -15.57 3.38 -1.59
CA THR A 404 -16.13 3.74 -0.27
C THR A 404 -16.86 5.08 -0.27
N GLY A 405 -16.95 5.77 -1.42
CA GLY A 405 -17.65 7.03 -1.56
C GLY A 405 -19.15 6.88 -1.76
N PRO A 406 -19.97 7.89 -1.43
CA PRO A 406 -21.40 7.88 -1.72
C PRO A 406 -21.68 7.80 -3.23
N ARG A 407 -22.66 6.99 -3.65
CA ARG A 407 -23.06 6.92 -5.06
C ARG A 407 -24.57 6.86 -5.25
N ILE A 408 -25.06 7.62 -6.24
CA ILE A 408 -26.46 7.64 -6.67
C ILE A 408 -26.70 6.48 -7.65
N ILE A 409 -27.85 5.82 -7.55
CA ILE A 409 -28.25 4.80 -8.52
C ILE A 409 -28.47 5.45 -9.89
N PRO A 410 -27.75 5.04 -10.95
CA PRO A 410 -27.93 5.61 -12.26
C PRO A 410 -29.21 5.09 -12.91
N TYR A 411 -29.73 5.84 -13.88
CA TYR A 411 -30.74 5.31 -14.80
C TYR A 411 -30.23 4.08 -15.55
N SER A 412 -31.18 3.28 -16.05
CA SER A 412 -30.89 2.20 -16.99
C SER A 412 -30.30 2.75 -18.28
N ARG A 413 -29.50 1.92 -18.99
CA ARG A 413 -28.96 2.32 -20.29
C ARG A 413 -30.07 2.58 -21.32
N GLN A 414 -31.23 1.95 -21.17
CA GLN A 414 -32.40 2.19 -22.02
C GLN A 414 -32.93 3.62 -21.85
N THR A 415 -33.14 4.05 -20.60
CA THR A 415 -33.63 5.39 -20.30
C THR A 415 -32.66 6.46 -20.79
N GLU A 416 -31.35 6.26 -20.60
CA GLU A 416 -30.33 7.19 -21.13
C GLU A 416 -30.31 7.26 -22.65
N ALA A 417 -30.60 6.15 -23.33
CA ALA A 417 -30.72 6.10 -24.78
C ALA A 417 -32.11 6.55 -25.29
N ASN A 418 -32.97 7.08 -24.41
CA ASN A 418 -34.35 7.49 -24.70
C ASN A 418 -35.24 6.37 -25.25
N TYR A 419 -34.96 5.11 -24.90
CA TYR A 419 -35.88 4.01 -25.19
C TYR A 419 -37.02 3.97 -24.18
N PRO A 420 -38.27 3.70 -24.62
CA PRO A 420 -39.38 3.55 -23.69
C PRO A 420 -39.17 2.31 -22.80
N ALA A 421 -39.71 2.38 -21.58
CA ALA A 421 -39.72 1.29 -20.59
C ALA A 421 -38.33 0.84 -20.06
N GLY A 422 -37.39 1.78 -19.89
CA GLY A 422 -36.17 1.50 -19.14
C GLY A 422 -36.45 1.09 -17.69
N VAL A 423 -35.67 0.13 -17.19
CA VAL A 423 -35.84 -0.44 -15.85
C VAL A 423 -35.00 0.39 -14.88
N ASP A 424 -35.54 1.52 -14.42
CA ASP A 424 -34.81 2.53 -13.65
C ASP A 424 -34.79 2.27 -12.13
N ARG A 425 -34.39 1.06 -11.75
CA ARG A 425 -34.21 0.70 -10.34
C ARG A 425 -33.27 -0.48 -10.15
N ALA A 426 -32.61 -0.51 -8.99
CA ALA A 426 -31.82 -1.62 -8.49
C ALA A 426 -32.50 -2.11 -7.20
N GLY A 427 -33.31 -3.15 -7.30
CA GLY A 427 -34.13 -3.68 -6.22
C GLY A 427 -35.04 -2.62 -5.60
N SER A 428 -34.90 -2.43 -4.28
CA SER A 428 -35.61 -1.39 -3.55
C SER A 428 -35.17 0.04 -3.92
N LEU A 429 -33.99 0.21 -4.51
CA LEU A 429 -33.39 1.52 -4.79
C LEU A 429 -33.84 2.07 -6.15
N ILE A 430 -34.33 3.30 -6.15
CA ILE A 430 -34.85 4.00 -7.33
C ILE A 430 -33.73 4.84 -7.95
N SER A 431 -33.62 4.81 -9.28
CA SER A 431 -32.62 5.59 -10.00
C SER A 431 -32.79 7.08 -9.76
N ASN A 432 -31.67 7.77 -9.58
CA ASN A 432 -31.62 9.22 -9.40
C ASN A 432 -32.50 9.74 -8.25
N SER A 433 -32.72 8.93 -7.22
CA SER A 433 -33.39 9.36 -5.98
C SER A 433 -32.94 8.55 -4.77
N SER A 434 -32.31 7.39 -4.99
CA SER A 434 -31.67 6.59 -3.97
C SER A 434 -30.14 6.71 -4.01
N ILE A 435 -29.54 6.67 -2.82
CA ILE A 435 -28.10 6.62 -2.60
C ILE A 435 -27.71 5.28 -1.98
N VAL A 436 -26.56 4.76 -2.39
CA VAL A 436 -25.84 3.72 -1.67
C VAL A 436 -24.75 4.39 -0.82
N PRO A 437 -24.87 4.36 0.52
CA PRO A 437 -23.86 4.98 1.37
C PRO A 437 -22.57 4.17 1.36
N GLY A 438 -21.45 4.88 1.32
CA GLY A 438 -20.11 4.34 1.56
C GLY A 438 -19.47 4.94 2.82
N TYR A 439 -18.45 4.26 3.32
CA TYR A 439 -17.68 4.68 4.49
C TYR A 439 -16.24 4.16 4.44
N LEU A 440 -15.30 4.94 4.99
CA LEU A 440 -13.89 4.58 5.17
C LEU A 440 -13.34 5.32 6.40
N GLY A 441 -12.77 4.59 7.35
CA GLY A 441 -12.20 5.15 8.57
C GLY A 441 -12.01 4.07 9.64
N ASP A 442 -12.27 4.39 10.90
CA ASP A 442 -12.24 3.46 12.05
C ASP A 442 -13.58 3.55 12.80
N ALA A 443 -14.64 2.95 12.26
CA ALA A 443 -15.99 3.16 12.79
C ALA A 443 -16.17 2.63 14.23
N ASN A 444 -15.36 1.63 14.61
CA ASN A 444 -15.47 0.91 15.88
C ASN A 444 -14.41 1.34 16.92
N PHE A 445 -13.46 2.20 16.56
CA PHE A 445 -12.36 2.72 17.39
C PHE A 445 -11.38 1.64 17.85
N ASP A 446 -11.12 0.63 17.03
CA ASP A 446 -10.17 -0.45 17.32
C ASP A 446 -8.75 -0.19 16.77
N GLY A 447 -8.55 0.94 16.09
CA GLY A 447 -7.28 1.34 15.49
C GLY A 447 -7.00 0.67 14.14
N PHE A 448 -8.00 0.03 13.52
CA PHE A 448 -7.89 -0.58 12.21
C PHE A 448 -8.85 0.05 11.19
N LEU A 449 -8.48 -0.08 9.91
CA LEU A 449 -9.28 0.44 8.81
C LEU A 449 -10.54 -0.41 8.62
N ASP A 450 -11.68 0.25 8.73
CA ASP A 450 -13.01 -0.27 8.49
C ASP A 450 -13.69 0.53 7.37
N GLY A 451 -14.73 -0.05 6.80
CA GLY A 451 -15.47 0.65 5.75
C GLY A 451 -16.70 -0.06 5.21
N THR A 452 -17.28 0.58 4.20
CA THR A 452 -18.31 0.00 3.36
C THR A 452 -17.97 0.30 1.92
N PHE A 453 -17.57 -0.74 1.19
CA PHE A 453 -17.48 -0.66 -0.26
C PHE A 453 -18.89 -0.68 -0.84
N ASN A 454 -19.12 0.18 -1.82
CA ASN A 454 -20.26 0.08 -2.70
C ASN A 454 -19.78 -0.07 -4.14
N ALA A 455 -20.54 -0.85 -4.91
CA ALA A 455 -20.39 -0.89 -6.35
C ALA A 455 -21.73 -0.64 -6.99
N ILE A 456 -21.73 0.19 -8.02
CA ILE A 456 -22.91 0.53 -8.79
C ILE A 456 -22.55 0.41 -10.25
N GLY A 457 -23.38 -0.28 -11.01
CA GLY A 457 -23.16 -0.52 -12.42
C GLY A 457 -24.47 -0.64 -13.18
N ARG A 458 -24.34 -0.94 -14.47
CA ARG A 458 -25.45 -1.30 -15.34
C ARG A 458 -25.05 -2.56 -16.08
N PHE A 459 -25.97 -3.51 -16.17
CA PHE A 459 -25.72 -4.72 -16.95
C PHE A 459 -25.43 -4.36 -18.43
N PRO A 460 -24.56 -5.13 -19.09
CA PRO A 460 -24.40 -5.05 -20.55
C PRO A 460 -25.74 -5.23 -21.28
N TYR A 461 -25.86 -4.70 -22.51
CA TYR A 461 -27.10 -4.86 -23.30
C TYR A 461 -27.31 -6.30 -23.80
N ASP A 462 -26.25 -7.08 -23.88
CA ASP A 462 -26.23 -8.50 -24.22
C ASP A 462 -26.38 -9.40 -22.99
N SER A 463 -26.49 -8.84 -21.79
CA SER A 463 -26.80 -9.62 -20.58
C SER A 463 -28.13 -10.34 -20.73
N VAL A 464 -28.14 -11.66 -20.55
CA VAL A 464 -29.40 -12.43 -20.51
C VAL A 464 -30.25 -12.09 -19.28
N ILE A 465 -29.65 -11.45 -18.27
CA ILE A 465 -30.31 -10.97 -17.06
C ILE A 465 -30.51 -9.46 -17.18
N LEU A 466 -31.76 -9.05 -17.43
CA LEU A 466 -32.22 -7.65 -17.43
C LEU A 466 -31.22 -6.67 -18.10
N PRO A 467 -31.03 -6.78 -19.44
CA PRO A 467 -30.13 -5.94 -20.22
C PRO A 467 -30.16 -4.47 -19.79
N GLY A 468 -29.03 -3.80 -19.62
CA GLY A 468 -28.97 -2.36 -19.38
C GLY A 468 -29.52 -1.85 -18.03
N ALA A 469 -30.14 -2.71 -17.22
CA ALA A 469 -30.70 -2.32 -15.91
C ALA A 469 -29.57 -2.00 -14.92
N PRO A 470 -29.77 -1.00 -14.03
CA PRO A 470 -28.81 -0.68 -13.00
C PRO A 470 -28.82 -1.75 -11.91
N PHE A 471 -27.70 -1.92 -11.24
CA PHE A 471 -27.58 -2.72 -10.03
C PHE A 471 -26.69 -2.02 -9.03
N ALA A 472 -26.81 -2.40 -7.76
CA ALA A 472 -25.91 -1.93 -6.73
C ALA A 472 -25.55 -3.04 -5.75
N GLN A 473 -24.40 -2.90 -5.11
CA GLN A 473 -23.90 -3.80 -4.09
C GLN A 473 -23.29 -2.99 -2.96
N THR A 474 -23.51 -3.42 -1.72
CA THR A 474 -22.77 -2.95 -0.54
C THR A 474 -21.99 -4.10 0.10
N ARG A 475 -20.83 -3.78 0.67
CA ARG A 475 -19.95 -4.69 1.40
C ARG A 475 -19.36 -3.97 2.60
N ILE A 476 -19.84 -4.29 3.79
CA ILE A 476 -19.22 -3.84 5.03
C ILE A 476 -17.96 -4.68 5.24
N PHE A 477 -16.87 -4.03 5.62
CA PHE A 477 -15.61 -4.70 5.87
C PHE A 477 -14.92 -4.20 7.13
N ASN A 478 -14.15 -5.11 7.71
CA ASN A 478 -13.17 -4.82 8.74
C ASN A 478 -11.81 -5.34 8.26
N SER A 479 -10.74 -4.70 8.69
CA SER A 479 -9.39 -5.13 8.32
C SER A 479 -8.45 -5.20 9.52
N LYS A 480 -7.23 -5.63 9.27
CA LYS A 480 -6.11 -5.48 10.21
C LYS A 480 -5.09 -4.46 9.71
N ILE A 481 -5.51 -3.55 8.82
CA ILE A 481 -4.67 -2.47 8.32
C ILE A 481 -4.68 -1.39 9.40
N PRO A 482 -3.58 -1.17 10.13
CA PRO A 482 -3.60 -0.23 11.25
C PRO A 482 -3.71 1.20 10.72
N ILE A 483 -4.52 2.03 11.37
CA ILE A 483 -4.62 3.46 11.07
C ILE A 483 -4.57 4.26 12.36
N THR A 484 -3.96 5.44 12.31
CA THR A 484 -3.92 6.34 13.46
C THR A 484 -5.25 7.10 13.61
N PRO A 485 -5.57 7.63 14.81
CA PRO A 485 -6.73 8.51 14.99
C PRO A 485 -6.76 9.69 14.01
N GLU A 486 -5.59 10.22 13.63
CA GLU A 486 -5.45 11.30 12.64
C GLU A 486 -5.85 10.86 11.23
N GLN A 487 -5.41 9.66 10.83
CA GLN A 487 -5.79 9.07 9.55
C GLN A 487 -7.29 8.76 9.52
N ALA A 488 -7.83 8.17 10.60
CA ALA A 488 -9.27 7.90 10.73
C ALA A 488 -10.09 9.19 10.66
N THR A 489 -9.63 10.27 11.32
CA THR A 489 -10.24 11.61 11.25
C THR A 489 -10.27 12.11 9.81
N LEU A 490 -9.14 12.06 9.10
CA LEU A 490 -9.03 12.54 7.72
C LEU A 490 -9.96 11.79 6.77
N LEU A 491 -9.95 10.46 6.81
CA LEU A 491 -10.77 9.64 5.92
C LEU A 491 -12.27 9.85 6.19
N THR A 492 -12.66 9.91 7.47
CA THR A 492 -14.05 10.18 7.87
C THR A 492 -14.50 11.58 7.46
N LEU A 493 -13.65 12.60 7.64
CA LEU A 493 -13.95 13.98 7.24
C LEU A 493 -14.07 14.11 5.72
N ALA A 494 -13.20 13.46 4.95
CA ALA A 494 -13.28 13.45 3.50
C ALA A 494 -14.59 12.79 3.02
N ASN A 495 -14.98 11.67 3.63
CA ASN A 495 -16.26 11.03 3.34
C ASN A 495 -17.45 11.94 3.69
N ALA A 496 -17.43 12.61 4.84
CA ALA A 496 -18.45 13.59 5.22
C ALA A 496 -18.58 14.69 4.16
N ASN A 497 -17.46 15.25 3.71
CA ASN A 497 -17.44 16.25 2.65
C ASN A 497 -18.07 15.72 1.35
N ASN A 498 -17.78 14.46 0.97
CA ASN A 498 -18.38 13.85 -0.22
C ASN A 498 -19.92 13.80 -0.16
N TYR A 499 -20.50 13.49 1.01
CA TYR A 499 -21.96 13.57 1.20
C TYR A 499 -22.49 15.00 1.10
N LEU A 500 -21.80 15.97 1.69
CA LEU A 500 -22.20 17.38 1.64
C LEU A 500 -22.19 17.91 0.20
N GLN A 501 -21.14 17.64 -0.56
CA GLN A 501 -21.05 18.03 -1.98
C GLN A 501 -22.19 17.41 -2.80
N LEU A 502 -22.51 16.14 -2.55
CA LEU A 502 -23.64 15.49 -3.23
C LEU A 502 -24.99 16.12 -2.83
N ALA A 503 -25.16 16.50 -1.56
CA ALA A 503 -26.37 17.16 -1.08
C ALA A 503 -26.57 18.51 -1.78
N ILE A 504 -25.52 19.31 -1.88
CA ILE A 504 -25.55 20.62 -2.56
C ILE A 504 -25.91 20.45 -4.04
N ASN A 505 -25.27 19.49 -4.72
CA ASN A 505 -25.52 19.23 -6.14
C ASN A 505 -26.94 18.73 -6.44
N THR A 506 -27.62 18.15 -5.45
CA THR A 506 -28.97 17.58 -5.60
C THR A 506 -30.07 18.47 -5.01
N GLU A 507 -29.73 19.53 -4.28
CA GLU A 507 -30.67 20.35 -3.51
C GLU A 507 -31.79 20.95 -4.36
N THR A 508 -31.48 21.40 -5.58
CA THR A 508 -32.45 22.02 -6.49
C THR A 508 -33.32 21.02 -7.23
N THR A 509 -32.79 19.83 -7.53
CA THR A 509 -33.48 18.83 -8.35
C THR A 509 -34.18 17.74 -7.53
N GLN A 510 -33.68 17.47 -6.33
CA GLN A 510 -34.10 16.37 -5.44
C GLN A 510 -33.95 16.76 -3.96
N PRO A 511 -34.79 17.68 -3.45
CA PRO A 511 -34.64 18.24 -2.10
C PRO A 511 -34.73 17.18 -0.99
N GLU A 512 -35.53 16.13 -1.17
CA GLU A 512 -35.62 15.02 -0.20
C GLU A 512 -34.32 14.21 -0.12
N LEU A 513 -33.68 13.93 -1.27
CA LEU A 513 -32.37 13.27 -1.29
C LEU A 513 -31.31 14.15 -0.63
N ALA A 514 -31.28 15.44 -0.94
CA ALA A 514 -30.36 16.39 -0.32
C ALA A 514 -30.52 16.43 1.21
N ALA A 515 -31.75 16.41 1.73
CA ALA A 515 -32.01 16.33 3.16
C ALA A 515 -31.46 15.05 3.80
N ASN A 516 -31.66 13.90 3.15
CA ASN A 516 -31.12 12.61 3.61
C ASN A 516 -29.57 12.62 3.62
N LEU A 517 -28.94 13.18 2.58
CA LEU A 517 -27.49 13.32 2.50
C LEU A 517 -26.92 14.22 3.60
N ARG A 518 -27.60 15.32 3.92
CA ARG A 518 -27.23 16.21 5.04
C ARG A 518 -27.31 15.49 6.39
N GLN A 519 -28.31 14.63 6.59
CA GLN A 519 -28.41 13.80 7.80
C GLN A 519 -27.22 12.83 7.92
N ILE A 520 -26.82 12.17 6.84
CA ILE A 520 -25.65 11.29 6.83
C ILE A 520 -24.37 12.08 7.10
N PHE A 521 -24.21 13.25 6.47
CA PHE A 521 -23.10 14.17 6.75
C PHE A 521 -23.00 14.52 8.24
N SER A 522 -24.12 14.88 8.89
CA SER A 522 -24.12 15.17 10.33
C SER A 522 -23.68 13.96 11.17
N ALA A 523 -24.09 12.75 10.81
CA ALA A 523 -23.66 11.53 11.50
C ALA A 523 -22.15 11.28 11.32
N GLN A 524 -21.60 11.52 10.13
CA GLN A 524 -20.15 11.41 9.89
C GLN A 524 -19.35 12.46 10.68
N MET A 525 -19.84 13.70 10.76
CA MET A 525 -19.20 14.74 11.56
C MET A 525 -19.14 14.40 13.05
N LEU A 526 -20.15 13.71 13.57
CA LEU A 526 -20.11 13.19 14.94
C LEU A 526 -18.96 12.20 15.15
N LEU A 527 -18.69 11.36 14.15
CA LEU A 527 -17.59 10.40 14.17
C LEU A 527 -16.23 11.09 14.07
N VAL A 528 -16.11 12.13 13.23
CA VAL A 528 -14.92 13.01 13.17
C VAL A 528 -14.60 13.56 14.56
N THR A 529 -15.58 14.10 15.28
CA THR A 529 -15.36 14.66 16.62
C THR A 529 -14.85 13.62 17.61
N LYS A 530 -15.34 12.38 17.53
CA LYS A 530 -14.84 11.28 18.36
C LYS A 530 -13.39 10.92 18.04
N HIS A 531 -13.03 10.82 16.76
CA HIS A 531 -11.63 10.57 16.37
C HIS A 531 -10.70 11.70 16.83
N LEU A 532 -11.15 12.94 16.70
CA LEU A 532 -10.40 14.11 17.16
C LEU A 532 -10.12 14.05 18.67
N ALA A 533 -11.11 13.64 19.48
CA ALA A 533 -10.96 13.48 20.92
C ALA A 533 -9.89 12.45 21.32
N THR A 534 -9.61 11.49 20.45
CA THR A 534 -8.55 10.49 20.63
C THR A 534 -7.23 10.83 19.93
N SER A 535 -7.21 11.87 19.10
CA SER A 535 -6.03 12.26 18.33
C SER A 535 -5.17 13.29 19.07
N HIS A 536 -3.91 13.41 18.67
CA HIS A 536 -3.00 14.44 19.20
C HIS A 536 -2.98 15.71 18.33
N LEU A 537 -3.88 15.85 17.35
CA LEU A 537 -3.90 16.98 16.43
C LEU A 537 -4.24 18.29 17.11
N PHE A 538 -3.46 19.32 16.86
CA PHE A 538 -3.73 20.69 17.29
C PHE A 538 -4.73 21.39 16.34
N PRO A 539 -5.44 22.44 16.81
CA PRO A 539 -6.42 23.18 16.00
C PRO A 539 -5.91 23.68 14.64
N VAL A 540 -4.62 24.02 14.55
CA VAL A 540 -3.98 24.51 13.31
C VAL A 540 -3.90 23.41 12.26
N GLU A 541 -3.62 22.18 12.66
CA GLU A 541 -3.49 21.03 11.76
C GLU A 541 -4.87 20.62 11.22
N ILE A 542 -5.90 20.65 12.07
CA ILE A 542 -7.31 20.46 11.66
C ILE A 542 -7.70 21.51 10.62
N THR A 543 -7.31 22.78 10.83
CA THR A 543 -7.61 23.86 9.89
C THR A 543 -6.95 23.62 8.53
N GLN A 544 -5.67 23.23 8.52
CA GLN A 544 -4.96 22.89 7.27
C GLN A 544 -5.57 21.67 6.58
N LEU A 545 -6.05 20.69 7.36
CA LEU A 545 -6.71 19.49 6.85
C LEU A 545 -8.02 19.85 6.15
N ILE A 546 -8.86 20.65 6.81
CA ILE A 546 -10.11 21.17 6.26
C ILE A 546 -9.81 21.98 4.99
N GLN A 547 -8.83 22.88 5.01
CA GLN A 547 -8.44 23.67 3.84
C GLN A 547 -8.00 22.81 2.64
N LYS A 548 -7.26 21.72 2.89
CA LYS A 548 -6.85 20.76 1.85
C LYS A 548 -8.04 20.04 1.22
N LEU A 549 -9.03 19.65 2.03
CA LEU A 549 -10.24 18.98 1.55
C LEU A 549 -11.19 19.96 0.82
N ASN A 550 -11.16 21.24 1.19
CA ASN A 550 -12.15 22.25 0.80
C ASN A 550 -11.65 23.29 -0.22
N ALA A 551 -10.61 22.98 -0.99
CA ALA A 551 -10.17 23.87 -2.09
C ALA A 551 -11.25 24.12 -3.18
N LYS A 552 -12.43 23.49 -3.09
CA LYS A 552 -13.56 23.61 -4.02
C LYS A 552 -14.92 23.98 -3.40
N SER A 553 -15.05 24.05 -2.07
CA SER A 553 -16.34 24.33 -1.41
C SER A 553 -16.53 25.83 -1.13
N ASP A 554 -17.78 26.30 -1.07
CA ASP A 554 -18.10 27.67 -0.65
C ASP A 554 -17.70 27.88 0.83
N THR A 555 -17.30 29.11 1.16
CA THR A 555 -17.14 29.62 2.53
C THR A 555 -18.29 29.22 3.46
N ALA A 556 -19.54 29.20 3.00
CA ALA A 556 -20.70 28.81 3.83
C ALA A 556 -20.64 27.36 4.34
N ASP A 557 -20.11 26.42 3.56
CA ASP A 557 -20.02 25.01 3.94
C ASP A 557 -18.96 24.78 5.01
N LEU A 558 -17.84 25.49 4.89
CA LEU A 558 -16.79 25.53 5.91
C LEU A 558 -17.36 25.99 7.27
N CYS A 559 -18.23 26.99 7.26
CA CYS A 559 -18.87 27.50 8.47
C CYS A 559 -19.76 26.46 9.14
N ASN A 560 -20.52 25.68 8.36
CA ASN A 560 -21.37 24.61 8.90
C ASN A 560 -20.53 23.48 9.52
N ILE A 561 -19.42 23.10 8.89
CA ILE A 561 -18.47 22.11 9.44
C ILE A 561 -17.92 22.60 10.77
N TRP A 562 -17.43 23.84 10.82
CA TRP A 562 -16.87 24.42 12.04
C TRP A 562 -17.89 24.54 13.16
N LYS A 563 -19.11 24.99 12.85
CA LYS A 563 -20.18 25.10 13.83
C LYS A 563 -20.54 23.74 14.43
N LEU A 564 -20.64 22.70 13.60
CA LEU A 564 -20.90 21.34 14.09
C LEU A 564 -19.79 20.82 15.00
N LEU A 565 -18.52 21.13 14.68
CA LEU A 565 -17.39 20.76 15.54
C LEU A 565 -17.45 21.50 16.89
N ASP A 566 -17.76 22.79 16.88
CA ASP A 566 -17.86 23.62 18.10
C ASP A 566 -19.04 23.21 18.99
N ASP A 567 -20.22 23.01 18.40
CA ASP A 567 -21.45 22.58 19.09
C ASP A 567 -21.26 21.23 19.81
N ASN A 568 -20.38 20.36 19.28
CA ASN A 568 -20.08 19.05 19.86
C ASN A 568 -18.82 19.01 20.72
N ALA A 569 -17.98 20.06 20.72
CA ALA A 569 -16.68 20.05 21.38
C ALA A 569 -16.79 19.77 22.89
N ALA A 570 -17.79 20.38 23.56
CA ALA A 570 -18.03 20.17 24.99
C ALA A 570 -18.40 18.71 25.33
N THR A 571 -19.23 18.08 24.49
CA THR A 571 -19.71 16.70 24.70
C THR A 571 -18.57 15.68 24.64
N TYR A 572 -17.51 15.96 23.87
CA TYR A 572 -16.37 15.06 23.67
C TYR A 572 -15.10 15.49 24.41
N GLY A 573 -15.20 16.40 25.38
CA GLY A 573 -14.05 16.83 26.18
C GLY A 573 -13.02 17.67 25.42
N LEU A 574 -13.39 18.20 24.24
CA LEU A 574 -12.55 19.07 23.42
C LEU A 574 -12.59 20.53 23.90
N THR A 575 -12.94 20.81 25.17
CA THR A 575 -13.11 22.17 25.70
C THR A 575 -11.83 23.01 25.69
N SER A 576 -10.65 22.38 25.58
CA SER A 576 -9.37 23.04 25.36
C SER A 576 -9.16 23.49 23.91
N TYR A 577 -9.89 22.89 22.96
CA TYR A 577 -9.96 23.29 21.57
C TYR A 577 -11.02 24.38 21.44
N LYS A 578 -10.67 25.60 21.86
CA LYS A 578 -11.42 26.76 21.37
C LYS A 578 -11.10 26.88 19.89
N PHE A 579 -11.99 26.42 19.03
CA PHE A 579 -11.96 26.75 17.61
C PHE A 579 -12.12 28.27 17.51
N ASN A 580 -10.98 28.97 17.51
CA ASN A 580 -10.94 30.38 17.87
C ASN A 580 -11.78 31.19 16.88
N ASN A 581 -12.81 31.87 17.39
CA ASN A 581 -13.71 32.74 16.63
C ASN A 581 -12.99 33.77 15.73
N GLN A 582 -11.71 34.08 15.99
CA GLN A 582 -10.90 34.98 15.16
C GLN A 582 -10.61 34.44 13.75
N ASN A 583 -10.51 33.12 13.56
CA ASN A 583 -10.36 32.55 12.22
C ASN A 583 -11.71 32.44 11.51
N MET A 584 -12.78 32.10 12.24
CA MET A 584 -14.15 32.05 11.68
C MET A 584 -14.67 33.43 11.30
N SER A 585 -14.40 34.50 12.06
CA SER A 585 -14.98 35.84 11.79
C SER A 585 -14.53 36.49 10.48
N SER A 586 -13.45 35.99 9.86
CA SER A 586 -12.97 36.48 8.55
C SER A 586 -13.49 35.67 7.36
N THR A 587 -13.96 34.44 7.58
CA THR A 587 -14.42 33.52 6.53
C THR A 587 -15.92 33.17 6.62
N CYS A 588 -16.52 33.37 7.79
CA CYS A 588 -17.93 33.14 8.08
C CYS A 588 -18.58 34.48 8.48
N PRO A 589 -19.21 35.22 7.55
CA PRO A 589 -19.99 36.39 7.92
C PRO A 589 -21.12 35.98 8.89
N GLN A 590 -21.38 36.84 9.88
CA GLN A 590 -22.36 36.61 10.96
C GLN A 590 -23.78 36.34 10.47
#